data_AF-A0A8T5Q4N0-F1
#
_entry.id   AF-A0A8T5Q4N0-F1
#
_cell.length_a   1.000
_cell.length_b   1.000
_cell.length_c   1.000
_cell.angle_alpha   90.00
_cell.angle_beta   90.00
_cell.angle_gamma   90.00
#
_symmetry.space_group_name_H-M   'P 1'
#
loop_
_entity.id
_entity.type
_entity.pdbx_description
1 polymer ?
#
loop_
_entity_poly.entity_id
_entity_poly.type
_entity_poly.pdbx_seq_one_letter_code
_entity_poly.pdbx_strand_id
1 'polypeptide(L)'
;MYKKGIELSINFIVIFILAITVFGFGLRFAYMLLGGAEDLTKMAEDELDDRIEDIMCPGDERVCLGTRTRTLRKGNHAVFGVRVLNVLNVEGEVDFTVTAELEGVILKGEYTITAYGVGAGGDPLVVLPDTLLTTGRTDSLENNEEKKFGILVDVPRGASAGKHVITVTVTCAHAACTEDYGKNKIYVVVP
;
A
#
# COMPACT_ATOMS: atom_id res chain seq x y z
N MET A 1 10.04 -39.76 64.92
CA MET A 1 9.83 -40.46 63.63
C MET A 1 9.32 -39.54 62.50
N TYR A 2 9.08 -38.24 62.72
CA TYR A 2 8.49 -37.32 61.72
C TYR A 2 9.44 -36.68 60.70
N LYS A 3 10.76 -36.90 60.78
CA LYS A 3 11.73 -36.23 59.89
C LYS A 3 11.79 -36.81 58.46
N LYS A 4 11.47 -38.10 58.28
CA LYS A 4 11.53 -38.76 56.96
C LYS A 4 10.40 -38.36 56.01
N GLY A 5 9.25 -37.91 56.52
CA GLY A 5 8.12 -37.47 55.70
C GLY A 5 8.31 -36.07 55.08
N ILE A 6 9.11 -35.23 55.73
CA ILE A 6 9.38 -33.84 55.30
C ILE A 6 10.38 -33.80 54.13
N GLU A 7 11.34 -34.74 54.10
CA GLU A 7 12.37 -34.78 53.05
C GLU A 7 11.80 -35.18 51.69
N LEU A 8 10.82 -36.09 51.67
CA LEU A 8 10.15 -36.54 50.45
C LEU A 8 9.27 -35.43 49.83
N SER A 9 8.57 -34.65 50.65
CA SER A 9 7.69 -33.58 50.20
C SER A 9 8.45 -32.35 49.71
N ILE A 10 9.63 -32.06 50.30
CA ILE A 10 10.51 -30.98 49.82
C ILE A 10 11.00 -31.27 48.40
N ASN A 11 11.47 -32.49 48.12
CA ASN A 11 11.95 -32.84 46.79
C ASN A 11 10.84 -32.77 45.73
N PHE A 12 9.63 -33.21 46.08
CA PHE A 12 8.47 -33.09 45.20
C PHE A 12 8.12 -31.63 44.88
N ILE A 13 8.12 -30.75 45.89
CA ILE A 13 7.83 -29.32 45.70
C ILE A 13 8.86 -28.65 44.79
N VAL A 14 10.15 -28.99 44.93
CA VAL A 14 11.22 -28.43 44.08
C VAL A 14 11.02 -28.81 42.61
N ILE A 15 10.75 -30.10 42.35
CA ILE A 15 10.49 -30.59 40.98
C ILE A 15 9.25 -29.91 40.39
N PHE A 16 8.21 -29.71 41.20
CA PHE A 16 6.97 -29.07 40.76
C PHE A 16 7.19 -27.60 40.36
N ILE A 17 7.96 -26.85 41.16
CA ILE A 17 8.30 -25.46 40.85
C ILE A 17 9.13 -25.38 39.55
N LEU A 18 10.11 -26.28 39.40
CA LEU A 18 10.94 -26.34 38.19
C LEU A 18 10.09 -26.63 36.94
N ALA A 19 9.16 -27.59 37.03
CA ALA A 19 8.25 -27.93 35.93
C ALA A 19 7.41 -26.73 35.49
N ILE A 20 6.84 -25.97 36.44
CA ILE A 20 6.06 -24.76 36.13
C ILE A 20 6.93 -23.70 35.47
N THR A 21 8.15 -23.46 35.96
CA THR A 21 9.04 -22.47 35.35
C THR A 21 9.45 -22.83 33.93
N VAL A 22 9.81 -24.10 33.67
CA VAL A 22 10.18 -24.56 32.33
C VAL A 22 8.97 -24.49 31.39
N PHE A 23 7.79 -24.89 31.87
CA PHE A 23 6.55 -24.79 31.10
C PHE A 23 6.20 -23.33 30.76
N GLY A 24 6.36 -22.42 31.72
CA GLY A 24 6.15 -20.98 31.50
C GLY A 24 7.11 -20.39 30.47
N PHE A 25 8.38 -20.77 30.51
CA PHE A 25 9.34 -20.37 29.47
C PHE A 25 9.00 -20.97 28.10
N GLY A 26 8.57 -22.23 28.04
CA GLY A 26 8.13 -22.88 26.81
C GLY A 26 6.95 -22.15 26.16
N LEU A 27 5.93 -21.79 26.94
CA LEU A 27 4.80 -21.00 26.46
C LEU A 27 5.24 -19.63 25.94
N ARG A 28 6.05 -18.90 26.71
CA ARG A 28 6.54 -17.57 26.29
C ARG A 28 7.33 -17.65 24.98
N PHE A 29 8.17 -18.67 24.83
CA PHE A 29 8.94 -18.90 23.61
C PHE A 29 8.05 -19.22 22.41
N ALA A 30 7.04 -20.08 22.60
CA ALA A 30 6.07 -20.39 21.56
C ALA A 30 5.29 -19.15 21.10
N TYR A 31 4.84 -18.29 22.03
CA TYR A 31 4.17 -17.02 21.68
C TYR A 31 5.10 -16.08 20.90
N MET A 32 6.38 -16.01 21.25
CA MET A 32 7.34 -15.17 20.55
C MET A 32 7.62 -15.67 19.12
N LEU A 33 7.69 -16.99 18.91
CA LEU A 33 7.84 -17.57 17.57
C LEU A 33 6.60 -17.38 16.71
N LEU A 34 5.41 -17.59 17.27
CA LEU A 34 4.16 -17.42 16.54
C LEU A 34 3.89 -15.95 16.19
N GLY A 35 4.19 -15.02 17.11
CA GLY A 35 4.07 -13.58 16.83
C GLY A 35 5.07 -13.09 15.78
N GLY A 36 6.32 -13.56 15.82
CA GLY A 36 7.32 -13.17 14.82
C GLY A 36 7.05 -13.70 13.41
N ALA A 37 6.37 -14.84 13.27
CA ALA A 37 6.03 -15.40 11.97
C ALA A 37 4.97 -14.57 11.22
N GLU A 38 3.96 -14.03 11.92
CA GLU A 38 2.98 -13.14 11.30
C GLU A 38 3.62 -11.85 10.76
N ASP A 39 4.59 -11.29 11.49
CA ASP A 39 5.29 -10.07 11.06
C ASP A 39 6.27 -10.35 9.90
N LEU A 40 6.97 -11.49 9.91
CA LEU A 40 7.85 -11.90 8.81
C LEU A 40 7.08 -12.20 7.52
N THR A 41 5.86 -12.72 7.61
CA THR A 41 5.05 -13.02 6.43
C THR A 41 4.57 -11.74 5.75
N LYS A 42 4.14 -10.74 6.52
CA LYS A 42 3.73 -9.42 6.00
C LYS A 42 4.90 -8.67 5.34
N MET A 43 6.07 -8.68 5.97
CA MET A 43 7.27 -8.05 5.39
C MET A 43 7.72 -8.74 4.09
N ALA A 44 7.63 -10.07 4.02
CA ALA A 44 8.00 -10.81 2.82
C ALA A 44 7.04 -10.57 1.66
N GLU A 45 5.73 -10.43 1.92
CA GLU A 45 4.73 -10.12 0.90
C GLU A 45 4.90 -8.70 0.34
N ASP A 46 5.09 -7.70 1.20
CA ASP A 46 5.29 -6.31 0.77
C ASP A 46 6.58 -6.13 -0.05
N GLU A 47 7.69 -6.76 0.35
CA GLU A 47 8.97 -6.66 -0.39
C GLU A 47 8.96 -7.46 -1.71
N LEU A 48 8.18 -8.54 -1.78
CA LEU A 48 7.99 -9.30 -3.03
C LEU A 48 7.14 -8.50 -4.02
N ASP A 49 6.06 -7.88 -3.57
CA ASP A 49 5.21 -7.04 -4.41
C ASP A 49 5.97 -5.81 -4.94
N ASP A 50 6.77 -5.15 -4.09
CA ASP A 50 7.61 -4.02 -4.51
C ASP A 50 8.64 -4.41 -5.59
N ARG A 51 9.25 -5.60 -5.48
CA ARG A 51 10.21 -6.12 -6.49
C ARG A 51 9.52 -6.54 -7.78
N ILE A 52 8.31 -7.07 -7.71
CA ILE A 52 7.53 -7.44 -8.90
C ILE A 52 7.07 -6.18 -9.64
N GLU A 53 6.67 -5.13 -8.92
CA GLU A 53 6.30 -3.85 -9.52
C GLU A 53 7.48 -3.19 -10.27
N ASP A 54 8.72 -3.36 -9.78
CA ASP A 54 9.93 -2.85 -10.45
C ASP A 54 10.24 -3.57 -11.77
N ILE A 55 9.90 -4.86 -11.89
CA ILE A 55 10.16 -5.66 -13.10
C ILE A 55 9.14 -5.35 -14.20
N MET A 56 7.94 -4.88 -13.84
CA MET A 56 6.85 -4.65 -14.79
C MET A 56 6.97 -3.35 -15.59
N CYS A 57 7.90 -2.47 -15.21
CA CYS A 57 8.14 -1.20 -15.91
C CYS A 57 9.32 -1.31 -16.89
N PRO A 58 9.09 -1.54 -18.20
CA PRO A 58 10.18 -1.54 -19.17
C PRO A 58 10.93 -0.20 -19.09
N GLY A 59 12.27 -0.27 -19.11
CA GLY A 59 13.16 0.84 -18.75
C GLY A 59 13.09 2.08 -19.65
N ASP A 60 12.33 2.02 -20.75
CA ASP A 60 12.15 3.09 -21.72
C ASP A 60 10.83 3.88 -21.53
N GLU A 61 9.91 3.42 -20.68
CA GLU A 61 8.68 4.14 -20.38
C GLU A 61 8.93 5.34 -19.44
N ARG A 62 8.59 6.55 -19.92
CA ARG A 62 8.73 7.81 -19.18
C ARG A 62 7.90 7.87 -17.90
N VAL A 63 6.72 7.24 -17.91
CA VAL A 63 5.84 7.10 -16.77
C VAL A 63 5.30 5.68 -16.77
N CYS A 64 5.51 4.96 -15.68
CA CYS A 64 5.03 3.60 -15.52
C CYS A 64 4.27 3.42 -14.20
N LEU A 65 3.30 2.51 -14.21
CA LEU A 65 2.56 2.06 -13.04
C LEU A 65 2.93 0.62 -12.73
N GLY A 66 3.34 0.34 -11.49
CA GLY A 66 3.67 -1.03 -11.07
C GLY A 66 2.46 -1.95 -11.18
N THR A 67 1.39 -1.63 -10.46
CA THR A 67 0.12 -2.36 -10.51
C THR A 67 -1.00 -1.48 -11.06
N ARG A 68 -1.72 -1.94 -12.09
CA ARG A 68 -2.87 -1.19 -12.65
C ARG A 68 -4.20 -1.55 -12.01
N THR A 69 -4.33 -2.70 -11.36
CA THR A 69 -5.61 -3.15 -10.77
C THR A 69 -5.37 -3.75 -9.39
N ARG A 70 -6.11 -3.28 -8.37
CA ARG A 70 -6.17 -3.93 -7.07
C ARG A 70 -7.61 -4.14 -6.62
N THR A 71 -7.87 -5.26 -5.97
CA THR A 71 -9.15 -5.55 -5.34
C THR A 71 -9.05 -5.14 -3.87
N LEU A 72 -9.84 -4.16 -3.45
CA LEU A 72 -9.81 -3.61 -2.09
C LEU A 72 -11.16 -3.82 -1.40
N ARG A 73 -11.11 -4.36 -0.19
CA ARG A 73 -12.31 -4.47 0.65
C ARG A 73 -12.65 -3.11 1.24
N LYS A 74 -13.92 -2.91 1.57
CA LYS A 74 -14.41 -1.70 2.23
C LYS A 74 -13.72 -1.50 3.59
N GLY A 75 -13.22 -0.30 3.84
CA GLY A 75 -12.44 0.06 5.03
C GLY A 75 -10.95 -0.26 4.93
N ASN A 76 -10.46 -0.73 3.78
CA ASN A 76 -9.04 -0.95 3.54
C ASN A 76 -8.49 0.12 2.59
N HIS A 77 -7.17 0.26 2.61
CA HIS A 77 -6.41 1.10 1.70
C HIS A 77 -5.34 0.28 0.96
N ALA A 78 -4.82 0.82 -0.13
CA ALA A 78 -3.61 0.33 -0.79
C ALA A 78 -2.85 1.49 -1.43
N VAL A 79 -1.55 1.29 -1.63
CA VAL A 79 -0.70 2.24 -2.35
C VAL A 79 -0.46 1.72 -3.76
N PHE A 80 -0.55 2.61 -4.74
CA PHE A 80 -0.17 2.35 -6.12
C PHE A 80 1.14 3.08 -6.42
N GLY A 81 2.16 2.35 -6.85
CA GLY A 81 3.44 2.92 -7.27
C GLY A 81 3.37 3.51 -8.68
N VAL A 82 3.85 4.75 -8.82
CA VAL A 82 4.08 5.43 -10.10
C VAL A 82 5.57 5.73 -10.21
N ARG A 83 6.21 5.25 -11.28
CA ARG A 83 7.59 5.62 -11.61
C ARG A 83 7.57 6.72 -12.67
N VAL A 84 8.32 7.78 -12.44
CA VAL A 84 8.56 8.86 -13.41
C VAL A 84 10.04 8.89 -13.73
N LEU A 85 10.38 8.80 -15.01
CA LEU A 85 11.74 8.88 -15.55
C LEU A 85 11.84 10.16 -16.38
N ASN A 86 12.78 11.04 -16.04
CA ASN A 86 13.02 12.26 -16.81
C ASN A 86 13.90 11.98 -18.04
N VAL A 87 13.35 12.11 -19.25
CA VAL A 87 14.09 11.93 -20.52
C VAL A 87 14.09 13.20 -21.39
N LEU A 88 13.80 14.36 -20.80
CA LEU A 88 13.62 15.60 -21.54
C LEU A 88 14.93 16.16 -22.13
N ASN A 89 16.10 15.63 -21.74
CA ASN A 89 17.42 16.08 -22.20
C ASN A 89 17.63 17.60 -22.06
N VAL A 90 17.15 18.15 -20.95
CA VAL A 90 17.31 19.56 -20.59
C VAL A 90 18.36 19.68 -19.49
N GLU A 91 19.08 20.81 -19.48
CA GLU A 91 20.03 21.10 -18.40
C GLU A 91 19.29 21.56 -17.15
N GLY A 92 19.64 20.99 -16.00
CA GLY A 92 19.04 21.30 -14.71
C GLY A 92 17.94 20.34 -14.27
N GLU A 93 17.34 20.66 -13.12
CA GLU A 93 16.22 19.91 -12.56
C GLU A 93 14.90 20.36 -13.19
N VAL A 94 14.00 19.40 -13.43
CA VAL A 94 12.63 19.65 -13.88
C VAL A 94 11.66 19.18 -12.81
N ASP A 95 10.70 20.03 -12.46
CA ASP A 95 9.63 19.67 -11.52
C ASP A 95 8.57 18.82 -12.21
N PHE A 96 8.29 17.65 -11.64
CA PHE A 96 7.22 16.75 -12.06
C PHE A 96 6.14 16.70 -10.99
N THR A 97 4.90 16.94 -11.39
CA THR A 97 3.73 16.87 -10.50
C THR A 97 2.88 15.66 -10.86
N VAL A 98 2.69 14.75 -9.90
CA VAL A 98 1.79 13.61 -10.04
C VAL A 98 0.46 13.97 -9.40
N THR A 99 -0.61 13.93 -10.20
CA THR A 99 -2.00 14.05 -9.75
C THR A 99 -2.74 12.75 -10.01
N ALA A 100 -3.71 12.44 -9.16
CA ALA A 100 -4.68 11.40 -9.40
C ALA A 100 -6.06 12.07 -9.43
N GLU A 101 -7.01 11.51 -10.18
CA GLU A 101 -8.38 12.00 -10.22
C GLU A 101 -9.32 10.82 -10.44
N LEU A 102 -10.43 10.78 -9.71
CA LEU A 102 -11.47 9.79 -9.96
C LEU A 102 -12.17 10.13 -11.28
N GLU A 103 -12.09 9.24 -12.27
CA GLU A 103 -12.68 9.43 -13.58
C GLU A 103 -14.12 8.88 -13.64
N GLY A 104 -14.38 7.77 -12.94
CA GLY A 104 -15.71 7.17 -12.92
C GLY A 104 -15.77 5.81 -12.23
N VAL A 105 -16.97 5.22 -12.26
CA VAL A 105 -17.25 3.91 -11.66
C VAL A 105 -17.96 3.03 -12.70
N ILE A 106 -17.49 1.81 -12.85
CA ILE A 106 -18.12 0.77 -13.67
C ILE A 106 -18.95 -0.11 -12.74
N LEU A 107 -20.27 -0.01 -12.89
CA LEU A 107 -21.25 -0.82 -12.15
C LEU A 107 -21.92 -1.79 -13.13
N LYS A 108 -21.81 -3.09 -12.87
CA LYS A 108 -22.46 -4.14 -13.70
C LYS A 108 -22.19 -4.04 -15.21
N GLY A 109 -21.04 -3.50 -15.61
CA GLY A 109 -20.65 -3.33 -17.01
C GLY A 109 -21.08 -2.00 -17.65
N GLU A 110 -21.82 -1.15 -16.94
CA GLU A 110 -22.11 0.22 -17.38
C GLU A 110 -21.11 1.21 -16.77
N TYR A 111 -20.51 2.03 -17.63
CA TYR A 111 -19.58 3.09 -17.21
C TYR A 111 -20.39 4.33 -16.81
N THR A 112 -20.33 4.68 -15.53
CA THR A 112 -20.94 5.91 -15.00
C THR A 112 -19.86 6.92 -14.68
N ILE A 113 -19.92 8.08 -15.34
CA ILE A 113 -19.07 9.23 -15.01
C ILE A 113 -19.63 9.83 -13.72
N THR A 114 -18.88 9.70 -12.63
CA THR A 114 -19.16 10.44 -11.41
C THR A 114 -18.30 11.69 -11.46
N ALA A 115 -18.90 12.81 -11.86
CA ALA A 115 -18.26 14.10 -11.68
C ALA A 115 -17.99 14.28 -10.18
N TYR A 116 -16.79 14.79 -9.87
CA TYR A 116 -16.30 15.12 -8.54
C TYR A 116 -17.42 15.57 -7.57
N GLY A 117 -17.54 14.88 -6.43
CA GLY A 117 -18.12 15.46 -5.22
C GLY A 117 -19.34 14.80 -4.61
N VAL A 118 -20.26 14.18 -5.35
CA VAL A 118 -21.42 13.51 -4.75
C VAL A 118 -21.91 12.43 -5.70
N GLY A 119 -21.81 11.15 -5.31
CA GLY A 119 -22.56 10.11 -5.99
C GLY A 119 -24.04 10.49 -5.97
N ALA A 120 -24.76 10.27 -7.07
CA ALA A 120 -26.21 10.41 -7.11
C ALA A 120 -26.84 9.41 -6.10
N GLY A 121 -26.93 9.80 -4.83
CA GLY A 121 -27.27 8.92 -3.70
C GLY A 121 -26.55 9.19 -2.37
N GLY A 122 -25.54 10.07 -2.30
CA GLY A 122 -24.94 10.47 -1.01
C GLY A 122 -23.93 9.49 -0.39
N ASP A 123 -23.50 8.46 -1.11
CA ASP A 123 -22.42 7.57 -0.64
C ASP A 123 -21.05 8.23 -0.87
N PRO A 124 -20.18 8.34 0.16
CA PRO A 124 -18.84 8.88 0.01
C PRO A 124 -17.98 7.91 -0.81
N LEU A 125 -17.65 8.33 -2.02
CA LEU A 125 -16.66 7.70 -2.90
C LEU A 125 -15.26 7.81 -2.29
N VAL A 126 -14.43 6.81 -2.62
CA VAL A 126 -12.98 6.67 -2.38
C VAL A 126 -12.34 7.97 -1.88
N VAL A 127 -12.11 8.07 -0.57
CA VAL A 127 -11.42 9.22 0.03
C VAL A 127 -9.94 8.97 -0.15
N LEU A 128 -9.41 9.29 -1.32
CA LEU A 128 -7.98 9.51 -1.47
C LEU A 128 -7.57 10.56 -0.42
N PRO A 129 -6.40 10.46 0.23
CA PRO A 129 -5.99 11.47 1.20
C PRO A 129 -6.07 12.85 0.54
N ASP A 130 -6.91 13.70 1.13
CA ASP A 130 -7.41 14.99 0.65
C ASP A 130 -6.30 15.98 0.22
N THR A 131 -5.07 15.72 0.64
CA THR A 131 -3.90 16.55 0.34
C THR A 131 -3.16 16.17 -0.96
N LEU A 132 -3.31 14.95 -1.48
CA LEU A 132 -2.56 14.47 -2.66
C LEU A 132 -3.33 14.58 -3.98
N LEU A 133 -4.66 14.63 -3.93
CA LEU A 133 -5.52 14.74 -5.12
C LEU A 133 -5.51 16.13 -5.75
N THR A 134 -5.67 17.17 -4.93
CA THR A 134 -5.95 18.54 -5.42
C THR A 134 -4.69 19.39 -5.59
N THR A 135 -3.64 19.11 -4.82
CA THR A 135 -2.38 19.87 -4.93
C THR A 135 -1.31 19.12 -5.74
N GLY A 136 -1.48 17.81 -5.93
CA GLY A 136 -0.47 16.94 -6.54
C GLY A 136 0.79 16.84 -5.68
N ARG A 137 1.58 15.78 -5.89
CA ARG A 137 2.93 15.71 -5.33
C ARG A 137 3.92 16.16 -6.38
N THR A 138 4.68 17.20 -6.06
CA THR A 138 5.74 17.72 -6.94
C THR A 138 7.10 17.34 -6.38
N ASP A 139 7.97 16.83 -7.24
CA ASP A 139 9.37 16.56 -6.94
C ASP A 139 10.21 16.95 -8.16
N SER A 140 11.42 17.45 -7.93
CA SER A 140 12.38 17.79 -8.97
C SER A 140 13.22 16.57 -9.36
N LEU A 141 13.52 16.43 -10.66
CA LEU A 141 14.33 15.36 -11.22
C LEU A 141 15.35 15.91 -12.23
N GLU A 142 16.61 15.48 -12.12
CA GLU A 142 17.65 15.71 -13.13
C GLU A 142 17.40 14.87 -14.40
N ASN A 143 18.14 15.16 -15.47
CA ASN A 143 18.05 14.40 -16.71
C ASN A 143 18.51 12.94 -16.51
N ASN A 144 17.72 11.98 -17.00
CA ASN A 144 17.86 10.54 -16.78
C ASN A 144 17.72 10.08 -15.32
N GLU A 145 17.24 10.94 -14.42
CA GLU A 145 16.85 10.53 -13.07
C GLU A 145 15.46 9.90 -13.09
N GLU A 146 15.25 8.90 -12.23
CA GLU A 146 13.94 8.31 -11.97
C GLU A 146 13.51 8.50 -10.52
N LYS A 147 12.21 8.67 -10.31
CA LYS A 147 11.62 8.78 -8.97
C LYS A 147 10.31 8.03 -8.88
N LYS A 148 10.07 7.43 -7.71
CA LYS A 148 8.86 6.66 -7.39
C LYS A 148 7.93 7.49 -6.52
N PHE A 149 6.67 7.58 -6.93
CA PHE A 149 5.58 8.25 -6.23
C PHE A 149 4.56 7.21 -5.78
N GLY A 150 4.11 7.30 -4.53
CA GLY A 150 3.04 6.46 -4.00
C GLY A 150 1.71 7.20 -4.04
N ILE A 151 0.70 6.58 -4.65
CA ILE A 151 -0.69 7.05 -4.63
C ILE A 151 -1.47 6.17 -3.64
N LEU A 152 -1.75 6.70 -2.46
CA LEU A 152 -2.59 6.02 -1.47
C LEU A 152 -4.05 6.11 -1.90
N VAL A 153 -4.70 4.96 -2.04
CA VAL A 153 -6.13 4.81 -2.30
C VAL A 153 -6.80 4.22 -1.07
N ASP A 154 -7.70 4.98 -0.44
CA ASP A 154 -8.51 4.50 0.68
C ASP A 154 -9.96 4.28 0.27
N VAL A 155 -10.48 3.09 0.58
CA VAL A 155 -11.86 2.70 0.26
C VAL A 155 -12.67 2.78 1.55
N PRO A 156 -13.56 3.78 1.71
CA PRO A 156 -14.33 3.91 2.94
C PRO A 156 -15.29 2.73 3.15
N ARG A 157 -15.70 2.50 4.40
CA ARG A 157 -16.62 1.41 4.75
C ARG A 157 -17.97 1.51 4.03
N GLY A 158 -18.40 2.72 3.67
CA GLY A 158 -19.63 3.01 2.93
C GLY A 158 -19.50 2.92 1.41
N ALA A 159 -18.32 2.59 0.87
CA ALA A 159 -18.12 2.58 -0.58
C ALA A 159 -19.06 1.59 -1.29
N SER A 160 -19.60 2.01 -2.42
CA SER A 160 -20.37 1.14 -3.31
C SER A 160 -19.45 0.10 -3.97
N ALA A 161 -19.95 -1.13 -4.08
CA ALA A 161 -19.25 -2.20 -4.80
C ALA A 161 -19.19 -1.85 -6.30
N GLY A 162 -18.07 -2.14 -6.95
CA GLY A 162 -17.85 -1.76 -8.35
C GLY A 162 -16.38 -1.61 -8.71
N LYS A 163 -16.11 -1.38 -10.00
CA LYS A 163 -14.76 -1.09 -10.49
C LYS A 163 -14.60 0.42 -10.66
N HIS A 164 -13.87 1.04 -9.75
CA HIS A 164 -13.57 2.47 -9.76
C HIS A 164 -12.36 2.73 -10.66
N VAL A 165 -12.43 3.76 -11.48
CA VAL A 165 -11.39 4.15 -12.43
C VAL A 165 -10.79 5.47 -11.96
N ILE A 166 -9.49 5.44 -11.65
CA ILE A 166 -8.74 6.62 -11.24
C ILE A 166 -7.71 6.89 -12.33
N THR A 167 -7.73 8.10 -12.87
CA THR A 167 -6.74 8.58 -13.83
C THR A 167 -5.59 9.21 -13.07
N VAL A 168 -4.37 8.75 -13.34
CA VAL A 168 -3.12 9.31 -12.84
C VAL A 168 -2.51 10.13 -13.96
N THR A 169 -2.30 11.41 -13.72
CA THR A 169 -1.70 12.34 -14.66
C THR A 169 -0.38 12.83 -14.08
N VAL A 170 0.67 12.79 -14.89
CA VAL A 170 1.98 13.36 -14.56
C VAL A 170 2.17 14.57 -15.44
N THR A 171 2.35 15.74 -14.85
CA THR A 171 2.67 16.98 -15.55
C THR A 171 4.09 17.41 -15.20
N CYS A 172 4.71 18.24 -16.04
CA CYS A 172 6.01 18.81 -15.74
C CYS A 172 6.07 20.30 -16.02
N ALA A 173 6.79 21.03 -15.17
CA ALA A 173 6.87 22.48 -15.20
C ALA A 173 8.05 22.99 -16.04
N HIS A 174 8.14 22.55 -17.31
CA HIS A 174 9.19 22.99 -18.24
C HIS A 174 8.64 23.24 -19.64
N ALA A 175 9.24 24.16 -20.41
CA ALA A 175 8.76 24.51 -21.76
C ALA A 175 8.83 23.34 -22.77
N ALA A 176 9.68 22.34 -22.51
CA ALA A 176 9.75 21.11 -23.28
C ALA A 176 8.56 20.15 -23.02
N CYS A 177 7.78 20.40 -21.97
CA CYS A 177 6.57 19.67 -21.64
C CYS A 177 5.39 20.30 -22.37
N THR A 178 5.14 19.87 -23.60
CA THR A 178 4.04 20.43 -24.42
C THR A 178 2.68 19.82 -24.10
N GLU A 179 2.64 18.66 -23.44
CA GLU A 179 1.44 17.93 -23.02
C GLU A 179 1.67 17.24 -21.66
N ASP A 180 0.66 16.54 -21.14
CA ASP A 180 0.82 15.64 -19.99
C ASP A 180 2.04 14.72 -20.23
N TYR A 181 2.99 14.72 -19.29
CA TYR A 181 4.21 13.93 -19.38
C TYR A 181 3.92 12.43 -19.44
N GLY A 182 2.82 12.02 -18.79
CA GLY A 182 2.22 10.72 -18.95
C GLY A 182 0.84 10.68 -18.31
N LYS A 183 -0.04 9.84 -18.87
CA LYS A 183 -1.39 9.64 -18.36
C LYS A 183 -1.71 8.16 -18.34
N ASN A 184 -2.04 7.65 -17.17
CA ASN A 184 -2.33 6.23 -16.97
C ASN A 184 -3.58 6.05 -16.11
N LYS A 185 -4.20 4.88 -16.18
CA LYS A 185 -5.39 4.55 -15.39
C LYS A 185 -5.08 3.42 -14.43
N ILE A 186 -5.49 3.59 -13.16
CA ILE A 186 -5.56 2.52 -12.17
C ILE A 186 -7.02 2.15 -11.91
N TYR A 187 -7.23 0.90 -11.58
CA TYR A 187 -8.53 0.30 -11.36
C TYR A 187 -8.60 -0.26 -9.94
N VAL A 188 -9.65 0.12 -9.22
CA VAL A 188 -9.88 -0.35 -7.85
C VAL A 188 -11.20 -1.12 -7.86
N VAL A 189 -11.11 -2.43 -7.63
CA VAL A 189 -12.28 -3.30 -7.58
C VAL A 189 -12.73 -3.44 -6.13
N VAL A 190 -13.92 -2.91 -5.83
CA VAL A 190 -14.55 -3.04 -4.52
C VAL A 190 -15.59 -4.16 -4.60
N PRO A 191 -15.42 -5.28 -3.87
CA PRO A 191 -16.41 -6.36 -3.84
C PRO A 191 -17.67 -6.00 -3.04
#